data_AF-A0A427A2M3-F1
#
_entry.id   AF-A0A427A2M3-F1
#
_cell.length_a   1.000
_cell.length_b   1.000
_cell.length_c   1.000
_cell.angle_alpha   90.00
_cell.angle_beta   90.00
_cell.angle_gamma   90.00
#
_symmetry.space_group_name_H-M   'P 1'
#
loop_
_entity.id
_entity.type
_entity.pdbx_description
1 polymer ?
#
loop_
_entity_poly.entity_id
_entity_poly.type
_entity_poly.pdbx_seq_one_letter_code
_entity_poly.pdbx_strand_id
1 'polypeptide(L)'
;MEATEPKAKQDEEQQETAEMEKKVARTEMEVGADGVAVITIINPPINCLSFDVMWSLKDNYEEALRRDDVKAIVLTGQGPNFSGGFDIAAFEDIQGGNNGQRTQRLPRLVGLPKALEMLLLSKGIGGEEACKLGLVDAIVSPDELVETARRWALDIAESRKPWIKSLYRTDKLEPLEKAREVLQSARVEARNRSPNVQFPSVCIDVIEEGIVSGPRAGLWKVGIVGGGLTSSGIATALILSNYQVILKEEDENLLESTIGRVKAVVDLLDVAEKIHKTPIVVRNCTGFAVNRMLFAHAQSAFLLVDHGLDVYKIDHACTKFGLPMGPFRAADLVGLGAAGASGMQFLQSYPERVYKSMLMSVMIEDKREGEASGKGFYKYDEKRNASPDPEIIKYVEKSRNMANVTPNPQLMEIPDEDIVEMLLFPVINEACRILDEGIAVRATDLDIATAMGMGFPAYRFVSGTSLA
;
A
#
# COMPACT_ATOMS: atom_id res chain seq x y z
N MET A 1 -17.17 47.35 -6.53
CA MET A 1 -17.35 46.76 -7.86
C MET A 1 -16.82 45.34 -7.76
N GLU A 2 -17.70 44.40 -7.41
CA GLU A 2 -17.39 42.97 -7.46
C GLU A 2 -17.21 42.58 -8.93
N ALA A 3 -16.02 42.10 -9.27
CA ALA A 3 -15.77 41.51 -10.57
C ALA A 3 -16.37 40.10 -10.56
N THR A 4 -17.58 39.96 -11.12
CA THR A 4 -18.14 38.67 -11.49
C THR A 4 -17.22 37.99 -12.50
N GLU A 5 -16.62 36.86 -12.12
CA GLU A 5 -15.96 35.95 -13.06
C GLU A 5 -16.95 35.52 -14.16
N PRO A 6 -16.51 35.41 -15.42
CA PRO A 6 -17.41 35.15 -16.53
C PRO A 6 -17.93 33.71 -16.46
N LYS A 7 -19.26 33.57 -16.39
CA LYS A 7 -20.05 32.32 -16.42
C LYS A 7 -19.51 31.24 -17.38
N ALA A 8 -18.94 31.63 -18.51
CA ALA A 8 -18.36 30.72 -19.50
C ALA A 8 -17.19 29.88 -18.96
N LYS A 9 -16.37 30.40 -18.04
CA LYS A 9 -15.28 29.62 -17.42
C LYS A 9 -15.78 28.60 -16.39
N GLN A 10 -16.85 28.95 -15.68
CA GLN A 10 -17.48 28.04 -14.72
C GLN A 10 -18.24 26.91 -15.43
N ASP A 11 -18.85 27.19 -16.58
CA ASP A 11 -19.52 26.19 -17.41
C ASP A 11 -18.50 25.26 -18.11
N GLU A 12 -17.33 25.76 -18.52
CA GLU A 12 -16.21 24.97 -19.07
C GLU A 12 -15.54 24.10 -18.00
N GLU A 13 -15.24 24.63 -16.80
CA GLU A 13 -14.72 23.84 -15.67
C GLU A 13 -15.72 22.77 -15.22
N GLN A 14 -17.03 23.07 -15.18
CA GLN A 14 -18.06 22.07 -14.85
C GLN A 14 -18.22 21.01 -15.94
N GLN A 15 -18.03 21.36 -17.22
CA GLN A 15 -17.98 20.38 -18.32
C GLN A 15 -16.72 19.51 -18.29
N GLU A 16 -15.54 20.08 -18.01
CA GLU A 16 -14.30 19.32 -17.84
C GLU A 16 -14.36 18.41 -16.61
N THR A 17 -14.96 18.86 -15.51
CA THR A 17 -15.15 18.04 -14.30
C THR A 17 -16.16 16.92 -14.55
N ALA A 18 -17.26 17.17 -15.29
CA ALA A 18 -18.22 16.15 -15.70
C ALA A 18 -17.67 15.17 -16.76
N GLU A 19 -16.73 15.61 -17.61
CA GLU A 19 -16.00 14.75 -18.55
C GLU A 19 -14.90 13.93 -17.85
N MET A 20 -14.26 14.47 -16.80
CA MET A 20 -13.36 13.73 -15.91
C MET A 20 -14.10 12.68 -15.09
N GLU A 21 -15.28 13.00 -14.54
CA GLU A 21 -16.14 12.03 -13.83
C GLU A 21 -16.64 10.90 -14.75
N LYS A 22 -16.83 11.16 -16.05
CA LYS A 22 -17.23 10.13 -17.03
C LYS A 22 -16.12 9.14 -17.42
N LYS A 23 -14.85 9.46 -17.16
CA LYS A 23 -13.68 8.72 -17.66
C LYS A 23 -13.07 7.70 -16.70
N VAL A 24 -13.61 7.53 -15.48
CA VAL A 24 -13.05 6.60 -14.51
C VAL A 24 -13.44 5.16 -14.86
N ALA A 25 -12.44 4.30 -15.03
CA ALA A 25 -12.60 2.86 -15.21
C ALA A 25 -13.35 2.28 -14.00
N ARG A 26 -14.48 1.61 -14.23
CA ARG A 26 -15.40 1.22 -13.15
C ARG A 26 -16.22 -0.01 -13.51
N THR A 27 -17.07 -0.42 -12.58
CA THR A 27 -18.17 -1.33 -12.83
C THR A 27 -19.50 -0.67 -12.43
N GLU A 28 -20.57 -0.99 -13.16
CA GLU A 28 -21.93 -0.54 -12.87
C GLU A 28 -22.83 -1.76 -12.61
N MET A 29 -23.73 -1.67 -11.64
CA MET A 29 -24.64 -2.75 -11.28
C MET A 29 -26.10 -2.34 -11.52
N GLU A 30 -26.84 -3.19 -12.24
CA GLU A 30 -28.29 -3.07 -12.42
C GLU A 30 -29.00 -4.32 -11.92
N VAL A 31 -29.98 -4.15 -11.03
CA VAL A 31 -30.81 -5.27 -10.52
C VAL A 31 -32.11 -5.30 -11.31
N GLY A 32 -32.34 -6.39 -12.05
CA GLY A 32 -33.62 -6.56 -12.77
C GLY A 32 -34.74 -7.02 -11.86
N ALA A 33 -35.99 -6.88 -12.35
CA ALA A 33 -37.18 -7.31 -11.63
C ALA A 33 -37.24 -8.83 -11.35
N ASP A 34 -36.44 -9.62 -12.07
CA ASP A 34 -36.23 -11.05 -11.84
C ASP A 34 -35.34 -11.35 -10.61
N GLY A 35 -34.69 -10.33 -10.05
CA GLY A 35 -33.74 -10.43 -8.94
C GLY A 35 -32.31 -10.77 -9.39
N VAL A 36 -31.99 -10.65 -10.69
CA VAL A 36 -30.62 -10.84 -11.17
C VAL A 36 -29.90 -9.49 -11.23
N ALA A 37 -28.78 -9.38 -10.51
CA ALA A 37 -27.86 -8.26 -10.58
C ALA A 37 -26.89 -8.46 -11.75
N VAL A 38 -26.90 -7.55 -12.73
CA VAL A 38 -25.94 -7.52 -13.83
C VAL A 38 -24.88 -6.49 -13.50
N ILE A 39 -23.65 -6.94 -13.29
CA ILE A 39 -22.48 -6.08 -13.10
C ILE A 39 -21.76 -5.96 -14.45
N THR A 40 -21.64 -4.75 -14.97
CA THR A 40 -21.00 -4.44 -16.26
C THR A 40 -19.65 -3.76 -16.03
N ILE A 41 -18.58 -4.32 -16.57
CA ILE A 41 -17.24 -3.72 -16.58
C ILE A 41 -17.18 -2.62 -17.65
N ILE A 42 -16.75 -1.43 -17.26
CA ILE A 42 -16.65 -0.26 -18.12
C ILE A 42 -15.21 0.27 -18.04
N ASN A 43 -14.37 -0.16 -18.97
CA ASN A 43 -13.01 0.35 -19.10
C ASN A 43 -12.54 0.29 -20.57
N PRO A 44 -12.97 1.22 -21.44
CA PRO A 44 -12.57 1.23 -22.83
C PRO A 44 -11.03 1.35 -22.98
N PRO A 45 -10.42 0.74 -24.02
CA PRO A 45 -11.07 0.16 -25.19
C PRO A 45 -11.45 -1.34 -25.07
N ILE A 46 -10.87 -2.07 -24.12
CA ILE A 46 -10.99 -3.54 -24.06
C ILE A 46 -11.39 -4.09 -22.68
N ASN A 47 -11.88 -3.25 -21.78
CA ASN A 47 -12.30 -3.63 -20.42
C ASN A 47 -11.15 -4.26 -19.61
N CYS A 48 -9.99 -3.59 -19.58
CA CYS A 48 -8.86 -4.01 -18.74
C CYS A 48 -9.25 -3.98 -17.25
N LEU A 49 -8.71 -4.90 -16.46
CA LEU A 49 -8.89 -4.95 -15.02
C LEU A 49 -7.83 -4.06 -14.34
N SER A 50 -8.08 -2.75 -14.31
CA SER A 50 -7.30 -1.79 -13.51
C SER A 50 -7.67 -1.89 -12.02
N PHE A 51 -6.91 -1.21 -11.14
CA PHE A 51 -7.26 -1.16 -9.71
C PHE A 51 -8.65 -0.57 -9.48
N ASP A 52 -9.02 0.50 -10.20
CA ASP A 52 -10.34 1.12 -10.08
C ASP A 52 -11.47 0.15 -10.45
N VAL A 53 -11.29 -0.62 -11.53
CA VAL A 53 -12.26 -1.66 -11.94
C VAL A 53 -12.35 -2.74 -10.87
N MET A 54 -11.23 -3.21 -10.32
CA MET A 54 -11.23 -4.25 -9.29
C MET A 54 -11.87 -3.77 -7.98
N TRP A 55 -11.61 -2.53 -7.56
CA TRP A 55 -12.22 -1.95 -6.36
C TRP A 55 -13.72 -1.76 -6.56
N SER A 56 -14.12 -1.14 -7.67
CA SER A 56 -15.53 -0.97 -8.01
C SER A 56 -16.27 -2.31 -8.14
N LEU A 57 -15.62 -3.33 -8.72
CA LEU A 57 -16.19 -4.68 -8.81
C LEU A 57 -16.40 -5.31 -7.43
N LYS A 58 -15.44 -5.12 -6.53
CA LYS A 58 -15.56 -5.58 -5.14
C LYS A 58 -16.74 -4.88 -4.45
N ASP A 59 -16.85 -3.57 -4.58
CA ASP A 59 -17.90 -2.77 -3.95
C ASP A 59 -19.30 -3.18 -4.46
N ASN A 60 -19.47 -3.31 -5.78
CA ASN A 60 -20.72 -3.79 -6.38
C ASN A 60 -21.06 -5.23 -5.98
N TYR A 61 -20.05 -6.11 -5.90
CA TYR A 61 -20.24 -7.48 -5.42
C TYR A 61 -20.69 -7.52 -3.95
N GLU A 62 -20.05 -6.73 -3.08
CA GLU A 62 -20.44 -6.63 -1.67
C GLU A 62 -21.82 -5.98 -1.50
N GLU A 63 -22.16 -4.99 -2.30
CA GLU A 63 -23.52 -4.42 -2.33
C GLU A 63 -24.55 -5.48 -2.73
N ALA A 64 -24.31 -6.22 -3.82
CA ALA A 64 -25.19 -7.30 -4.27
C ALA A 64 -25.42 -8.35 -3.18
N LEU A 65 -24.39 -8.69 -2.40
CA LEU A 65 -24.51 -9.65 -1.29
C LEU A 65 -25.31 -9.12 -0.10
N ARG A 66 -25.39 -7.80 0.09
CA ARG A 66 -26.16 -7.16 1.18
C ARG A 66 -27.63 -6.93 0.83
N ARG A 67 -27.98 -7.07 -0.45
CA ARG A 67 -29.30 -6.76 -0.98
C ARG A 67 -30.21 -7.99 -0.98
N ASP A 68 -31.33 -7.90 -0.27
CA ASP A 68 -32.32 -8.99 -0.18
C ASP A 68 -33.08 -9.23 -1.50
N ASP A 69 -33.09 -8.25 -2.41
CA ASP A 69 -33.72 -8.36 -3.73
C ASP A 69 -32.85 -9.06 -4.78
N VAL A 70 -31.57 -9.33 -4.46
CA VAL A 70 -30.62 -10.00 -5.37
C VAL A 70 -30.58 -11.50 -5.10
N LYS A 71 -30.88 -12.30 -6.13
CA LYS A 71 -30.86 -13.78 -6.09
C LYS A 71 -29.65 -14.37 -6.80
N ALA A 72 -29.13 -13.68 -7.81
CA ALA A 72 -27.99 -14.14 -8.60
C ALA A 72 -27.24 -12.95 -9.22
N ILE A 73 -25.97 -13.16 -9.57
CA ILE A 73 -25.09 -12.14 -10.17
C ILE A 73 -24.63 -12.62 -11.55
N VAL A 74 -24.73 -11.76 -12.54
CA VAL A 74 -24.14 -11.92 -13.89
C VAL A 74 -23.08 -10.84 -14.07
N LEU A 75 -21.88 -11.24 -14.47
CA LEU A 75 -20.79 -10.32 -14.79
C LEU A 75 -20.63 -10.25 -16.32
N THR A 76 -20.55 -9.04 -16.88
CA THR A 76 -20.34 -8.79 -18.31
C THR A 76 -19.42 -7.60 -18.56
N GLY A 77 -19.00 -7.38 -19.81
CA GLY A 77 -18.21 -6.21 -20.22
C GLY A 77 -19.00 -5.28 -21.13
N GLN A 78 -18.75 -3.98 -21.06
CA GLN A 78 -19.36 -2.99 -21.95
C GLN A 78 -18.78 -3.11 -23.36
N GLY A 79 -19.66 -3.15 -24.37
CA GLY A 79 -19.26 -3.22 -25.77
C GLY A 79 -18.82 -4.63 -26.19
N PRO A 80 -17.90 -4.76 -27.16
CA PRO A 80 -17.64 -6.04 -27.83
C PRO A 80 -16.74 -7.00 -27.04
N ASN A 81 -16.09 -6.53 -25.97
CA ASN A 81 -15.10 -7.30 -25.22
C ASN A 81 -15.59 -7.53 -23.79
N PHE A 82 -15.42 -8.75 -23.28
CA PHE A 82 -15.63 -9.02 -21.85
C PHE A 82 -14.54 -8.35 -21.01
N SER A 83 -13.27 -8.73 -21.24
CA SER A 83 -12.09 -8.12 -20.63
C SER A 83 -10.82 -8.47 -21.41
N GLY A 84 -9.95 -7.49 -21.58
CA GLY A 84 -8.61 -7.63 -22.18
C GLY A 84 -7.57 -8.24 -21.24
N GLY A 85 -7.93 -8.53 -20.00
CA GLY A 85 -7.02 -8.98 -18.95
C GLY A 85 -6.62 -7.87 -17.99
N PHE A 86 -5.57 -8.11 -17.20
CA PHE A 86 -5.08 -7.14 -16.22
C PHE A 86 -4.38 -5.97 -16.91
N ASP A 87 -4.54 -4.76 -16.37
CA ASP A 87 -3.89 -3.58 -16.92
C ASP A 87 -2.37 -3.62 -16.68
N ILE A 88 -1.58 -3.57 -17.76
CA ILE A 88 -0.12 -3.62 -17.70
C ILE A 88 0.44 -2.30 -17.17
N ALA A 89 -0.26 -1.17 -17.33
CA ALA A 89 0.17 0.10 -16.72
C ALA A 89 0.11 0.05 -15.19
N ALA A 90 -0.84 -0.71 -14.64
CA ALA A 90 -0.97 -0.96 -13.20
C ALA A 90 0.13 -1.89 -12.63
N PHE A 91 1.00 -2.46 -13.47
CA PHE A 91 2.10 -3.34 -13.08
C PHE A 91 3.35 -2.59 -12.61
N GLU A 92 3.49 -1.29 -12.92
CA GLU A 92 4.61 -0.48 -12.42
C GLU A 92 4.56 -0.36 -10.88
N ASP A 93 3.36 -0.39 -10.28
CA ASP A 93 3.16 -0.27 -8.82
C ASP A 93 3.04 -1.61 -8.08
N ILE A 94 2.71 -2.72 -8.76
CA ILE A 94 2.64 -4.06 -8.15
C ILE A 94 3.44 -5.06 -8.99
N GLN A 95 4.69 -5.28 -8.61
CA GLN A 95 5.47 -6.38 -9.15
C GLN A 95 5.09 -7.68 -8.44
N GLY A 96 4.31 -8.54 -9.10
CA GLY A 96 3.94 -9.86 -8.60
C GLY A 96 2.72 -10.40 -9.32
N GLY A 97 2.92 -11.21 -10.37
CA GLY A 97 1.84 -11.76 -11.18
C GLY A 97 0.93 -12.69 -10.37
N ASN A 98 -0.24 -12.21 -9.99
CA ASN A 98 -1.25 -13.00 -9.28
C ASN A 98 -2.06 -13.87 -10.26
N ASN A 99 -1.38 -14.85 -10.88
CA ASN A 99 -1.99 -15.83 -11.80
C ASN A 99 -2.52 -17.09 -11.09
N GLY A 100 -2.45 -17.15 -9.76
CA GLY A 100 -2.70 -18.36 -8.96
C GLY A 100 -4.08 -18.98 -9.17
N GLN A 101 -5.09 -18.20 -9.57
CA GLN A 101 -6.44 -18.71 -9.81
C GLN A 101 -6.56 -19.52 -11.12
N ARG A 102 -5.87 -19.11 -12.19
CA ARG A 102 -5.94 -19.76 -13.51
C ARG A 102 -5.18 -21.08 -13.52
N THR A 103 -4.01 -21.12 -12.86
CA THR A 103 -3.19 -22.33 -12.71
C THR A 103 -3.94 -23.45 -11.98
N GLN A 104 -4.91 -23.12 -11.13
CA GLN A 104 -5.72 -24.13 -10.45
C GLN A 104 -7.00 -24.52 -11.18
N ARG A 105 -7.75 -23.55 -11.72
CA ARG A 105 -9.06 -23.85 -12.34
C ARG A 105 -8.93 -24.42 -13.75
N LEU A 106 -7.97 -23.95 -14.55
CA LEU A 106 -7.88 -24.33 -15.96
C LEU A 106 -7.56 -25.82 -16.16
N PRO A 107 -6.56 -26.43 -15.49
CA PRO A 107 -6.30 -27.88 -15.61
C PRO A 107 -7.51 -28.75 -15.27
N ARG A 108 -8.37 -28.28 -14.35
CA ARG A 108 -9.58 -28.98 -13.92
C ARG A 108 -10.76 -28.82 -14.88
N LEU A 109 -10.73 -27.81 -15.74
CA LEU A 109 -11.76 -27.53 -16.73
C LEU A 109 -11.45 -28.17 -18.09
N VAL A 110 -10.21 -28.05 -18.57
CA VAL A 110 -9.83 -28.49 -19.93
C VAL A 110 -8.88 -29.70 -19.95
N GLY A 111 -8.47 -30.18 -18.78
CA GLY A 111 -7.44 -31.21 -18.63
C GLY A 111 -6.03 -30.63 -18.57
N LEU A 112 -5.12 -31.36 -17.94
CA LEU A 112 -3.77 -30.88 -17.65
C LEU A 112 -2.93 -30.58 -18.91
N PRO A 113 -2.87 -31.45 -19.94
CA PRO A 113 -2.05 -31.18 -21.14
C PRO A 113 -2.50 -29.92 -21.88
N LYS A 114 -3.81 -29.75 -22.04
CA LYS A 114 -4.38 -28.58 -22.73
C LYS A 114 -4.18 -27.30 -21.92
N ALA A 115 -4.33 -27.37 -20.60
CA ALA A 115 -4.07 -26.22 -19.74
C ALA A 115 -2.59 -25.79 -19.79
N LEU A 116 -1.65 -26.73 -19.83
CA LEU A 116 -0.22 -26.42 -19.99
C LEU A 116 0.08 -25.78 -21.34
N GLU A 117 -0.52 -26.26 -22.44
CA GLU A 117 -0.43 -25.61 -23.76
C GLU A 117 -0.89 -24.14 -23.68
N MET A 118 -2.07 -23.90 -23.08
CA MET A 118 -2.64 -22.57 -22.98
C MET A 118 -1.82 -21.63 -22.06
N LEU A 119 -1.37 -22.13 -20.91
CA LEU A 119 -0.66 -21.31 -19.91
C LEU A 119 0.79 -21.02 -20.30
N LEU A 120 1.51 -22.01 -20.81
CA LEU A 120 2.94 -21.86 -21.11
C LEU A 120 3.17 -21.20 -22.47
N LEU A 121 2.25 -21.37 -23.43
CA LEU A 121 2.37 -20.79 -24.77
C LEU A 121 1.52 -19.54 -24.96
N SER A 122 0.75 -19.13 -23.95
CA SER A 122 -0.22 -18.03 -24.03
C SER A 122 -1.18 -18.17 -25.22
N LYS A 123 -1.53 -19.41 -25.59
CA LYS A 123 -2.35 -19.70 -26.76
C LYS A 123 -3.83 -19.54 -26.41
N GLY A 124 -4.51 -18.65 -27.13
CA GLY A 124 -5.95 -18.46 -27.03
C GLY A 124 -6.73 -19.71 -27.48
N ILE A 125 -7.99 -19.78 -27.07
CA ILE A 125 -8.92 -20.86 -27.43
C ILE A 125 -10.20 -20.25 -28.02
N GLY A 126 -10.67 -20.81 -29.14
CA GLY A 126 -11.92 -20.37 -29.77
C GLY A 126 -13.15 -20.86 -29.01
N GLY A 127 -14.29 -20.17 -29.14
CA GLY A 127 -15.52 -20.49 -28.42
C GLY A 127 -15.99 -21.94 -28.58
N GLU A 128 -15.97 -22.47 -29.81
CA GLU A 128 -16.37 -23.86 -30.06
C GLU A 128 -15.48 -24.90 -29.37
N GLU A 129 -14.16 -24.72 -29.43
CA GLU A 129 -13.21 -25.61 -28.76
C GLU A 129 -13.34 -25.48 -27.24
N ALA A 130 -13.50 -24.25 -26.74
CA ALA A 130 -13.74 -23.99 -25.32
C ALA A 130 -15.02 -24.66 -24.83
N CYS A 131 -16.07 -24.68 -25.64
CA CYS A 131 -17.32 -25.35 -25.31
C CYS A 131 -17.18 -26.87 -25.30
N LYS A 132 -16.55 -27.46 -26.33
CA LYS A 132 -16.25 -28.90 -26.39
C LYS A 132 -15.42 -29.36 -25.19
N LEU A 133 -14.47 -28.54 -24.76
CA LEU A 133 -13.62 -28.82 -23.62
C LEU A 133 -14.25 -28.44 -22.27
N GLY A 134 -15.47 -27.89 -22.22
CA GLY A 134 -16.16 -27.53 -20.99
C GLY A 134 -15.56 -26.34 -20.22
N LEU A 135 -14.82 -25.46 -20.91
CA LEU A 135 -14.44 -24.14 -20.42
C LEU A 135 -15.57 -23.12 -20.61
N VAL A 136 -16.40 -23.31 -21.64
CA VAL A 136 -17.60 -22.53 -21.94
C VAL A 136 -18.81 -23.47 -21.88
N ASP A 137 -19.85 -23.11 -21.14
CA ASP A 137 -20.99 -23.99 -20.97
C ASP A 137 -22.00 -23.89 -22.14
N ALA A 138 -22.13 -22.73 -22.78
CA ALA A 138 -22.95 -22.54 -23.99
C ALA A 138 -22.44 -21.42 -24.90
N ILE A 139 -22.81 -21.49 -26.16
CA ILE A 139 -22.54 -20.46 -27.19
C ILE A 139 -23.89 -19.97 -27.70
N VAL A 140 -24.08 -18.65 -27.70
CA VAL A 140 -25.30 -17.98 -28.18
C VAL A 140 -24.93 -16.76 -29.03
N SER A 141 -25.92 -16.17 -29.70
CA SER A 141 -25.72 -14.91 -30.42
C SER A 141 -25.41 -13.76 -29.44
N PRO A 142 -24.66 -12.70 -29.86
CA PRO A 142 -24.32 -11.58 -28.99
C PRO A 142 -25.54 -10.91 -28.34
N ASP A 143 -26.64 -10.78 -29.09
CA ASP A 143 -27.88 -10.14 -28.63
C ASP A 143 -28.61 -10.95 -27.54
N GLU A 144 -28.34 -12.25 -27.47
CA GLU A 144 -28.96 -13.17 -26.49
C GLU A 144 -28.05 -13.46 -25.29
N LEU A 145 -26.82 -12.94 -25.27
CA LEU A 145 -25.79 -13.35 -24.33
C LEU A 145 -26.18 -13.05 -22.87
N VAL A 146 -26.53 -11.79 -22.60
CA VAL A 146 -26.88 -11.36 -21.23
C VAL A 146 -28.17 -12.04 -20.77
N GLU A 147 -29.21 -12.07 -21.60
CA GLU A 147 -30.48 -12.73 -21.27
C GLU A 147 -30.33 -14.23 -21.03
N THR A 148 -29.52 -14.91 -21.82
CA THR A 148 -29.21 -16.33 -21.60
C THR A 148 -28.46 -16.53 -20.29
N ALA A 149 -27.48 -15.68 -19.98
CA ALA A 149 -26.73 -15.73 -18.73
C ALA A 149 -27.63 -15.49 -17.50
N ARG A 150 -28.54 -14.51 -17.57
CA ARG A 150 -29.55 -14.23 -16.52
C ARG A 150 -30.40 -15.46 -16.23
N ARG A 151 -31.00 -16.04 -17.27
CA ARG A 151 -31.82 -17.25 -17.14
C ARG A 151 -31.04 -18.40 -16.52
N TRP A 152 -29.78 -18.58 -16.93
CA TRP A 152 -28.95 -19.64 -16.39
C TRP A 152 -28.60 -19.41 -14.91
N ALA A 153 -28.31 -18.16 -14.53
CA ALA A 153 -28.04 -17.79 -13.16
C ALA A 153 -29.26 -18.08 -12.25
N LEU A 154 -30.47 -17.79 -12.72
CA LEU A 154 -31.72 -18.13 -12.04
C LEU A 154 -31.94 -19.65 -11.96
N ASP A 155 -31.70 -20.40 -13.04
CA ASP A 155 -31.80 -21.85 -13.01
C ASP A 155 -30.87 -22.46 -11.94
N ILE A 156 -29.69 -21.87 -11.72
CA ILE A 156 -28.76 -22.28 -10.67
C ILE A 156 -29.30 -21.89 -9.28
N ALA A 157 -29.76 -20.64 -9.11
CA ALA A 157 -30.30 -20.15 -7.84
C ALA A 157 -31.52 -20.96 -7.37
N GLU A 158 -32.36 -21.39 -8.32
CA GLU A 158 -33.56 -22.20 -8.07
C GLU A 158 -33.28 -23.70 -8.05
N SER A 159 -32.01 -24.11 -8.10
CA SER A 159 -31.59 -25.52 -8.11
C SER A 159 -32.14 -26.35 -9.28
N ARG A 160 -32.61 -25.71 -10.35
CA ARG A 160 -32.99 -26.37 -11.62
C ARG A 160 -31.77 -26.82 -12.41
N LYS A 161 -30.62 -26.20 -12.16
CA LYS A 161 -29.30 -26.62 -12.65
C LYS A 161 -28.29 -26.66 -11.51
N PRO A 162 -27.34 -27.62 -11.52
CA PRO A 162 -26.34 -27.72 -10.47
C PRO A 162 -25.29 -26.61 -10.60
N TRP A 163 -24.92 -25.98 -9.49
CA TRP A 163 -23.72 -25.15 -9.41
C TRP A 163 -22.47 -26.04 -9.33
N ILE A 164 -21.68 -26.06 -10.40
CA ILE A 164 -20.39 -26.76 -10.41
C ILE A 164 -19.24 -25.83 -10.01
N LYS A 165 -18.63 -26.07 -8.84
CA LYS A 165 -17.44 -25.32 -8.39
C LYS A 165 -16.20 -25.85 -9.11
N SER A 166 -15.81 -25.20 -10.21
CA SER A 166 -14.69 -25.59 -11.07
C SER A 166 -13.37 -25.89 -10.34
N LEU A 167 -13.09 -25.16 -9.25
CA LEU A 167 -11.89 -25.34 -8.43
C LEU A 167 -11.74 -26.76 -7.85
N TYR A 168 -12.86 -27.45 -7.58
CA TYR A 168 -12.86 -28.77 -6.96
C TYR A 168 -13.12 -29.91 -7.94
N ARG A 169 -13.20 -29.62 -9.25
CA ARG A 169 -13.33 -30.65 -10.27
C ARG A 169 -12.06 -31.50 -10.34
N THR A 170 -12.25 -32.80 -10.49
CA THR A 170 -11.18 -33.79 -10.62
C THR A 170 -11.41 -34.74 -11.79
N ASP A 171 -12.56 -34.65 -12.47
CA ASP A 171 -12.99 -35.54 -13.56
C ASP A 171 -12.07 -35.48 -14.80
N LYS A 172 -11.31 -34.40 -14.94
CA LYS A 172 -10.37 -34.17 -16.04
C LYS A 172 -8.91 -34.17 -15.62
N LEU A 173 -8.61 -34.50 -14.37
CA LEU A 173 -7.25 -34.67 -13.89
C LEU A 173 -6.84 -36.13 -14.02
N GLU A 174 -5.64 -36.36 -14.54
CA GLU A 174 -5.04 -37.69 -14.56
C GLU A 174 -4.74 -38.19 -13.14
N PRO A 175 -4.63 -39.51 -12.93
CA PRO A 175 -4.05 -40.06 -11.71
C PRO A 175 -2.69 -39.44 -11.41
N LEU A 176 -2.36 -39.28 -10.12
CA LEU A 176 -1.21 -38.49 -9.67
C LEU A 176 0.12 -38.85 -10.34
N GLU A 177 0.40 -40.14 -10.54
CA GLU A 177 1.62 -40.61 -11.21
C GLU A 177 1.71 -40.08 -12.65
N LYS A 178 0.64 -40.23 -13.42
CA LYS A 178 0.56 -39.76 -14.80
C LYS A 178 0.57 -38.23 -14.88
N ALA A 179 -0.09 -37.55 -13.94
CA ALA A 179 -0.04 -36.08 -13.86
C ALA A 179 1.41 -35.58 -13.65
N ARG A 180 2.19 -36.24 -12.78
CA ARG A 180 3.61 -35.93 -12.56
C ARG A 180 4.45 -36.15 -13.82
N GLU A 181 4.20 -37.23 -14.57
CA GLU A 181 4.88 -37.46 -15.85
C GLU A 181 4.60 -36.32 -16.84
N VAL A 182 3.34 -35.93 -17.00
CA VAL A 182 2.94 -34.81 -17.90
C VAL A 182 3.61 -33.50 -17.47
N LEU A 183 3.62 -33.18 -16.17
CA LEU A 183 4.27 -31.98 -15.64
C LEU A 183 5.78 -32.02 -15.90
N GLN A 184 6.43 -33.17 -15.71
CA GLN A 184 7.86 -33.33 -15.95
C GLN A 184 8.20 -33.16 -17.43
N SER A 185 7.41 -33.74 -18.35
CA SER A 185 7.58 -33.52 -19.78
C SER A 185 7.43 -32.04 -20.14
N ALA A 186 6.43 -31.34 -19.59
CA ALA A 186 6.24 -29.92 -19.82
C ALA A 186 7.40 -29.06 -19.30
N ARG A 187 8.04 -29.43 -18.17
CA ARG A 187 9.25 -28.75 -17.68
C ARG A 187 10.41 -28.88 -18.66
N VAL A 188 10.63 -30.08 -19.18
CA VAL A 188 11.71 -30.34 -20.14
C VAL A 188 11.46 -29.56 -21.42
N GLU A 189 10.24 -29.59 -21.95
CA GLU A 189 9.87 -28.83 -23.15
C GLU A 189 10.04 -27.32 -22.96
N ALA A 190 9.55 -26.78 -21.85
CA ALA A 190 9.67 -25.36 -21.53
C ALA A 190 11.14 -24.92 -21.44
N ARG A 191 11.99 -25.72 -20.78
CA ARG A 191 13.44 -25.46 -20.68
C ARG A 191 14.14 -25.53 -22.03
N ASN A 192 13.79 -26.51 -22.86
CA ASN A 192 14.38 -26.65 -24.20
C ASN A 192 14.00 -25.48 -25.11
N ARG A 193 12.78 -24.96 -24.98
CA ARG A 193 12.28 -23.84 -25.79
C ARG A 193 12.86 -22.50 -25.35
N SER A 194 13.06 -22.30 -24.06
CA SER A 194 13.54 -21.03 -23.51
C SER A 194 14.42 -21.28 -22.27
N PRO A 195 15.71 -21.60 -22.46
CA PRO A 195 16.60 -22.00 -21.36
C PRO A 195 16.75 -20.96 -20.26
N ASN A 196 16.68 -19.67 -20.62
CA ASN A 196 16.90 -18.53 -19.72
C ASN A 196 15.59 -17.91 -19.22
N VAL A 197 14.45 -18.61 -19.35
CA VAL A 197 13.14 -18.09 -18.93
C VAL A 197 12.57 -19.00 -17.84
N GLN A 198 12.50 -18.47 -16.63
CA GLN A 198 12.09 -19.25 -15.46
C GLN A 198 10.57 -19.34 -15.24
N PHE A 199 9.80 -18.39 -15.76
CA PHE A 199 8.36 -18.29 -15.53
C PHE A 199 7.57 -19.58 -15.86
N PRO A 200 7.82 -20.28 -17.00
CA PRO A 200 7.16 -21.55 -17.29
C PRO A 200 7.35 -22.60 -16.20
N SER A 201 8.57 -22.72 -15.68
CA SER A 201 8.88 -23.69 -14.63
C SER A 201 8.19 -23.35 -13.31
N VAL A 202 8.08 -22.05 -12.98
CA VAL A 202 7.33 -21.59 -11.79
C VAL A 202 5.84 -21.88 -11.93
N CYS A 203 5.27 -21.62 -13.11
CA CYS A 203 3.86 -21.88 -13.40
C CYS A 203 3.52 -23.37 -13.21
N ILE A 204 4.39 -24.27 -13.68
CA ILE A 204 4.22 -25.72 -13.53
C ILE A 204 4.26 -26.14 -12.06
N ASP A 205 5.17 -25.58 -11.25
CA ASP A 205 5.28 -25.94 -9.83
C ASP A 205 4.05 -25.53 -9.02
N VAL A 206 3.46 -24.37 -9.34
CA VAL A 206 2.19 -23.92 -8.72
C VAL A 206 1.03 -24.85 -9.12
N ILE A 207 0.98 -25.29 -10.38
CA ILE A 207 -0.02 -26.27 -10.85
C ILE A 207 0.16 -27.60 -10.09
N GLU A 208 1.40 -28.10 -10.00
CA GLU A 208 1.70 -29.37 -9.33
C GLU A 208 1.26 -29.37 -7.87
N GLU A 209 1.57 -28.31 -7.13
CA GLU A 209 1.14 -28.20 -5.72
C GLU A 209 -0.37 -28.37 -5.58
N GLY A 210 -1.13 -27.71 -6.45
CA GLY A 210 -2.58 -27.80 -6.38
C GLY A 210 -3.13 -29.16 -6.77
N ILE A 211 -2.40 -29.96 -7.53
CA ILE A 211 -2.75 -31.35 -7.85
C ILE A 211 -2.39 -32.26 -6.67
N VAL A 212 -1.20 -32.10 -6.09
CA VAL A 212 -0.65 -32.95 -5.01
C VAL A 212 -1.35 -32.69 -3.67
N SER A 213 -1.42 -31.42 -3.27
CA SER A 213 -1.87 -30.99 -1.93
C SER A 213 -3.31 -30.46 -1.94
N GLY A 214 -3.96 -30.47 -3.11
CA GLY A 214 -5.32 -30.01 -3.31
C GLY A 214 -5.42 -28.54 -3.77
N PRO A 215 -6.56 -28.17 -4.40
CA PRO A 215 -6.69 -26.90 -5.12
C PRO A 215 -6.53 -25.66 -4.24
N ARG A 216 -6.88 -25.74 -2.95
CA ARG A 216 -6.70 -24.62 -2.02
C ARG A 216 -5.22 -24.35 -1.75
N ALA A 217 -4.41 -25.39 -1.55
CA ALA A 217 -2.97 -25.24 -1.36
C ALA A 217 -2.32 -24.54 -2.57
N GLY A 218 -2.71 -24.95 -3.78
CA GLY A 218 -2.24 -24.33 -5.02
C GLY A 218 -2.73 -22.89 -5.24
N LEU A 219 -3.88 -22.48 -4.69
CA LEU A 219 -4.34 -21.08 -4.72
C LEU A 219 -3.53 -20.17 -3.79
N TRP A 220 -3.11 -20.71 -2.65
CA TRP A 220 -2.29 -20.00 -1.68
C TRP A 220 -0.79 -20.05 -2.02
N LYS A 221 -0.41 -20.65 -3.15
CA LYS A 221 0.98 -20.73 -3.59
C LYS A 221 1.26 -19.72 -4.70
N VAL A 222 2.26 -18.88 -4.49
CA VAL A 222 2.72 -17.86 -5.44
C VAL A 222 4.17 -18.14 -5.80
N GLY A 223 4.51 -17.94 -7.06
CA GLY A 223 5.87 -18.04 -7.52
C GLY A 223 6.44 -16.69 -7.91
N ILE A 224 7.64 -16.38 -7.43
CA ILE A 224 8.37 -15.14 -7.68
C ILE A 224 9.67 -15.51 -8.40
N VAL A 225 9.93 -14.82 -9.50
CA VAL A 225 11.18 -14.95 -10.26
C VAL A 225 12.08 -13.75 -9.91
N GLY A 226 13.36 -14.02 -9.66
CA GLY A 226 14.36 -13.02 -9.32
C GLY A 226 14.76 -13.01 -7.84
N GLY A 227 16.00 -12.62 -7.56
CA GLY A 227 16.60 -12.52 -6.23
C GLY A 227 17.01 -11.10 -5.83
N GLY A 228 16.33 -10.09 -6.37
CA GLY A 228 16.55 -8.69 -6.02
C GLY A 228 15.92 -8.29 -4.68
N LEU A 229 16.18 -7.05 -4.24
CA LEU A 229 15.51 -6.44 -3.08
C LEU A 229 13.98 -6.43 -3.27
N THR A 230 13.52 -6.13 -4.48
CA THR A 230 12.09 -6.14 -4.82
C THR A 230 11.48 -7.52 -4.62
N SER A 231 12.11 -8.58 -5.17
CA SER A 231 11.65 -9.96 -5.01
C SER A 231 11.60 -10.40 -3.55
N SER A 232 12.61 -10.04 -2.74
CA SER A 232 12.56 -10.32 -1.30
C SER A 232 11.42 -9.58 -0.59
N GLY A 233 11.14 -8.32 -0.93
CA GLY A 233 10.04 -7.56 -0.34
C GLY A 233 8.67 -8.17 -0.66
N ILE A 234 8.46 -8.54 -1.92
CA ILE A 234 7.22 -9.22 -2.37
C ILE A 234 7.07 -10.57 -1.66
N ALA A 235 8.14 -11.35 -1.58
CA ALA A 235 8.13 -12.65 -0.90
C ALA A 235 7.74 -12.50 0.57
N THR A 236 8.36 -11.56 1.29
CA THR A 236 8.01 -11.26 2.68
C THR A 236 6.56 -10.84 2.83
N ALA A 237 6.06 -9.92 2.01
CA ALA A 237 4.67 -9.46 2.09
C ALA A 237 3.64 -10.60 1.87
N LEU A 238 3.93 -11.48 0.90
CA LEU A 238 3.08 -12.64 0.61
C LEU A 238 3.13 -13.69 1.73
N ILE A 239 4.31 -13.97 2.28
CA ILE A 239 4.47 -14.89 3.43
C ILE A 239 3.68 -14.39 4.64
N LEU A 240 3.78 -13.08 4.96
CA LEU A 240 3.03 -12.48 6.06
C LEU A 240 1.51 -12.47 5.81
N SER A 241 1.09 -12.57 4.55
CA SER A 241 -0.31 -12.73 4.15
C SER A 241 -0.74 -14.21 4.07
N ASN A 242 0.03 -15.13 4.66
CA ASN A 242 -0.18 -16.58 4.67
C ASN A 242 -0.16 -17.26 3.30
N TYR A 243 0.58 -16.71 2.32
CA TYR A 243 0.87 -17.41 1.07
C TYR A 243 2.15 -18.24 1.18
N GLN A 244 2.13 -19.42 0.56
CA GLN A 244 3.35 -20.19 0.27
C GLN A 244 4.07 -19.55 -0.92
N VAL A 245 5.34 -19.19 -0.76
CA VAL A 245 6.13 -18.55 -1.81
C VAL A 245 7.18 -19.51 -2.36
N ILE A 246 7.23 -19.66 -3.69
CA ILE A 246 8.34 -20.30 -4.41
C ILE A 246 9.22 -19.19 -4.98
N LEU A 247 10.47 -19.10 -4.54
CA LEU A 247 11.48 -18.24 -5.15
C LEU A 247 12.26 -19.04 -6.19
N LYS A 248 12.39 -18.50 -7.42
CA LYS A 248 13.32 -19.02 -8.43
C LYS A 248 14.25 -17.92 -8.91
N GLU A 249 15.54 -18.26 -8.96
CA GLU A 249 16.63 -17.40 -9.42
C GLU A 249 17.70 -18.30 -10.06
N GLU A 250 18.36 -17.83 -11.11
CA GLU A 250 19.43 -18.56 -11.83
C GLU A 250 20.73 -18.59 -11.02
N ASP A 251 21.06 -17.49 -10.34
CA ASP A 251 22.22 -17.40 -9.46
C ASP A 251 21.89 -17.93 -8.06
N GLU A 252 22.49 -19.07 -7.71
CA GLU A 252 22.32 -19.74 -6.42
C GLU A 252 22.72 -18.83 -5.23
N ASN A 253 23.76 -18.01 -5.37
CA ASN A 253 24.19 -17.10 -4.30
C ASN A 253 23.15 -15.99 -4.08
N LEU A 254 22.56 -15.49 -5.18
CA LEU A 254 21.53 -14.46 -5.10
C LEU A 254 20.22 -15.03 -4.54
N LEU A 255 19.90 -16.29 -4.85
CA LEU A 255 18.77 -17.01 -4.26
C LEU A 255 18.96 -17.16 -2.75
N GLU A 256 20.11 -17.65 -2.30
CA GLU A 256 20.43 -17.80 -0.87
C GLU A 256 20.39 -16.45 -0.14
N SER A 257 20.97 -15.41 -0.73
CA SER A 257 20.92 -14.04 -0.18
C SER A 257 19.48 -13.54 -0.03
N THR A 258 18.62 -13.82 -1.02
CA THR A 258 17.21 -13.44 -1.01
C THR A 258 16.43 -14.18 0.06
N ILE A 259 16.61 -15.50 0.16
CA ILE A 259 16.02 -16.32 1.22
C ILE A 259 16.49 -15.83 2.59
N GLY A 260 17.78 -15.52 2.73
CA GLY A 260 18.36 -14.97 3.95
C GLY A 260 17.71 -13.64 4.37
N ARG A 261 17.51 -12.71 3.43
CA ARG A 261 16.80 -11.44 3.69
C ARG A 261 15.35 -11.66 4.13
N VAL A 262 14.61 -12.49 3.40
CA VAL A 262 13.20 -12.80 3.71
C VAL A 262 13.11 -13.41 5.10
N LYS A 263 13.93 -14.43 5.37
CA LYS A 263 13.98 -15.12 6.65
C LYS A 263 14.33 -14.18 7.79
N ALA A 264 15.35 -13.33 7.62
CA ALA A 264 15.73 -12.37 8.65
C ALA A 264 14.57 -11.44 9.04
N VAL A 265 13.81 -10.93 8.06
CA VAL A 265 12.64 -10.08 8.36
C VAL A 265 11.56 -10.87 9.10
N VAL A 266 11.20 -12.06 8.61
CA VAL A 266 10.16 -12.91 9.23
C VAL A 266 10.56 -13.32 10.65
N ASP A 267 11.79 -13.80 10.85
CA ASP A 267 12.30 -14.20 12.17
C ASP A 267 12.32 -13.00 13.14
N LEU A 268 12.64 -11.78 12.67
CA LEU A 268 12.59 -10.57 13.49
C LEU A 268 11.16 -10.17 13.88
N LEU A 269 10.18 -10.37 12.99
CA LEU A 269 8.77 -10.16 13.29
C LEU A 269 8.28 -11.15 14.36
N ASP A 270 8.66 -12.42 14.25
CA ASP A 270 8.36 -13.44 15.26
C ASP A 270 9.00 -13.09 16.63
N VAL A 271 10.22 -12.55 16.62
CA VAL A 271 10.87 -12.08 17.85
C VAL A 271 10.10 -10.90 18.44
N ALA A 272 9.72 -9.92 17.62
CA ALA A 272 8.96 -8.76 18.07
C ALA A 272 7.63 -9.17 18.73
N GLU A 273 6.92 -10.13 18.13
CA GLU A 273 5.71 -10.71 18.70
C GLU A 273 5.98 -11.36 20.06
N LYS A 274 7.03 -12.20 20.16
CA LYS A 274 7.43 -12.88 21.41
C LYS A 274 7.81 -11.92 22.54
N ILE A 275 8.34 -10.73 22.21
CA ILE A 275 8.65 -9.68 23.21
C ILE A 275 7.50 -8.68 23.41
N HIS A 276 6.31 -8.98 22.85
CA HIS A 276 5.11 -8.15 22.94
C HIS A 276 5.33 -6.71 22.45
N LYS A 277 6.07 -6.56 21.35
CA LYS A 277 6.23 -5.31 20.62
C LYS A 277 5.47 -5.38 19.31
N THR A 278 4.96 -4.24 18.85
CA THR A 278 4.31 -4.11 17.54
C THR A 278 5.37 -3.72 16.51
N PRO A 279 5.86 -4.66 15.68
CA PRO A 279 6.85 -4.33 14.67
C PRO A 279 6.20 -3.63 13.48
N ILE A 280 6.96 -2.75 12.84
CA ILE A 280 6.56 -2.09 11.60
C ILE A 280 7.73 -2.22 10.63
N VAL A 281 7.48 -2.85 9.48
CA VAL A 281 8.50 -3.07 8.45
C VAL A 281 8.54 -1.85 7.56
N VAL A 282 9.72 -1.25 7.43
CA VAL A 282 9.97 -0.10 6.56
C VAL A 282 11.23 -0.33 5.74
N ARG A 283 11.29 0.26 4.54
CA ARG A 283 12.52 0.23 3.75
C ARG A 283 13.59 1.13 4.36
N ASN A 284 14.83 0.85 4.03
CA ASN A 284 15.97 1.62 4.48
C ASN A 284 15.98 3.03 3.84
N CYS A 285 16.04 4.06 4.67
CA CYS A 285 16.28 5.46 4.28
C CYS A 285 16.82 6.24 5.49
N THR A 286 17.31 7.46 5.27
CA THR A 286 17.76 8.33 6.37
C THR A 286 16.59 8.63 7.30
N GLY A 287 16.69 8.15 8.55
CA GLY A 287 15.65 8.33 9.57
C GLY A 287 14.50 7.33 9.52
N PHE A 288 14.52 6.36 8.60
CA PHE A 288 13.43 5.39 8.42
C PHE A 288 12.07 6.10 8.31
N ALA A 289 11.02 5.59 8.96
CA ALA A 289 9.73 6.29 9.01
C ALA A 289 9.64 7.28 10.18
N VAL A 290 9.78 6.80 11.42
CA VAL A 290 9.49 7.60 12.63
C VAL A 290 10.42 8.80 12.77
N ASN A 291 11.75 8.60 12.70
CA ASN A 291 12.68 9.70 12.93
C ASN A 291 12.64 10.72 11.78
N ARG A 292 12.31 10.29 10.57
CA ARG A 292 12.13 11.16 9.41
C ARG A 292 10.93 12.09 9.57
N MET A 293 9.78 11.55 10.01
CA MET A 293 8.60 12.33 10.37
C MET A 293 8.85 13.25 11.58
N LEU A 294 9.48 12.73 12.63
CA LEU A 294 9.82 13.50 13.83
C LEU A 294 10.79 14.65 13.54
N PHE A 295 11.72 14.45 12.60
CA PHE A 295 12.63 15.51 12.17
C PHE A 295 11.88 16.66 11.51
N ALA A 296 10.87 16.38 10.67
CA ALA A 296 10.01 17.41 10.07
C ALA A 296 9.28 18.25 11.12
N HIS A 297 8.78 17.62 12.19
CA HIS A 297 8.20 18.32 13.34
C HIS A 297 9.24 19.22 14.03
N ALA A 298 10.42 18.68 14.35
CA ALA A 298 11.46 19.40 15.06
C ALA A 298 11.98 20.62 14.28
N GLN A 299 12.33 20.46 12.99
CA GLN A 299 12.86 21.57 12.20
C GLN A 299 11.85 22.72 12.04
N SER A 300 10.55 22.40 12.00
CA SER A 300 9.49 23.40 11.89
C SER A 300 9.41 24.25 13.15
N ALA A 301 9.63 23.65 14.33
CA ALA A 301 9.72 24.40 15.59
C ALA A 301 10.92 25.37 15.59
N PHE A 302 12.09 24.93 15.10
CA PHE A 302 13.26 25.79 14.97
C PHE A 302 13.04 26.95 14.00
N LEU A 303 12.41 26.68 12.85
CA LEU A 303 12.01 27.71 11.89
C LEU A 303 11.12 28.76 12.55
N LEU A 304 10.07 28.33 13.25
CA LEU A 304 9.13 29.23 13.92
C LEU A 304 9.82 30.09 15.00
N VAL A 305 10.75 29.52 15.77
CA VAL A 305 11.54 30.28 16.76
C VAL A 305 12.44 31.31 16.10
N ASP A 306 13.17 30.94 15.04
CA ASP A 306 14.00 31.91 14.32
C ASP A 306 13.13 33.06 13.76
N HIS A 307 11.90 32.77 13.33
CA HIS A 307 10.96 33.76 12.78
C HIS A 307 10.10 34.51 13.80
N GLY A 308 10.20 34.25 15.11
CA GLY A 308 9.58 35.12 16.11
C GLY A 308 8.88 34.41 17.27
N LEU A 309 8.55 33.12 17.14
CA LEU A 309 7.82 32.42 18.20
C LEU A 309 8.69 32.18 19.43
N ASP A 310 8.02 32.14 20.58
CA ASP A 310 8.61 31.74 21.84
C ASP A 310 8.73 30.21 21.96
N VAL A 311 9.87 29.76 22.45
CA VAL A 311 10.22 28.35 22.67
C VAL A 311 9.19 27.66 23.57
N TYR A 312 8.80 28.31 24.67
CA TYR A 312 7.91 27.75 25.66
C TYR A 312 6.45 27.76 25.19
N LYS A 313 6.05 28.76 24.40
CA LYS A 313 4.73 28.79 23.73
C LYS A 313 4.55 27.61 22.80
N ILE A 314 5.57 27.27 22.00
CA ILE A 314 5.54 26.09 21.11
C ILE A 314 5.39 24.80 21.92
N ASP A 315 6.22 24.59 22.95
CA ASP A 315 6.14 23.38 23.76
C ASP A 315 4.79 23.25 24.50
N HIS A 316 4.26 24.38 24.98
CA HIS A 316 2.93 24.43 25.60
C HIS A 316 1.82 24.08 24.60
N ALA A 317 1.87 24.61 23.37
CA ALA A 317 0.88 24.30 22.34
C ALA A 317 0.87 22.80 22.00
N CYS A 318 2.05 22.18 21.83
CA CYS A 318 2.20 20.74 21.59
C CYS A 318 1.64 19.89 22.74
N THR A 319 1.98 20.22 23.98
CA THR A 319 1.51 19.45 25.16
C THR A 319 0.01 19.62 25.38
N LYS A 320 -0.53 20.83 25.20
CA LYS A 320 -1.98 21.10 25.21
C LYS A 320 -2.73 20.35 24.11
N PHE A 321 -2.13 20.18 22.93
CA PHE A 321 -2.71 19.37 21.87
C PHE A 321 -2.82 17.88 22.23
N GLY A 322 -1.92 17.39 23.10
CA GLY A 322 -1.90 16.03 23.61
C GLY A 322 -0.61 15.26 23.34
N LEU A 323 0.44 15.91 22.82
CA LEU A 323 1.77 15.28 22.73
C LEU A 323 2.40 15.15 24.12
N PRO A 324 3.19 14.09 24.38
CA PRO A 324 3.80 13.86 25.69
C PRO A 324 4.79 14.96 26.09
N MET A 325 5.42 15.60 25.09
CA MET A 325 6.37 16.69 25.27
C MET A 325 6.44 17.55 24.01
N GLY A 326 6.81 18.81 24.20
CA GLY A 326 7.12 19.71 23.10
C GLY A 326 8.50 19.44 22.47
N PRO A 327 8.74 19.97 21.26
CA PRO A 327 9.97 19.72 20.50
C PRO A 327 11.25 20.15 21.23
N PHE A 328 11.21 21.24 22.02
CA PHE A 328 12.41 21.74 22.71
C PHE A 328 12.71 20.95 23.98
N ARG A 329 11.66 20.59 24.74
CA ARG A 329 11.80 19.64 25.86
C ARG A 329 12.32 18.27 25.37
N ALA A 330 11.84 17.80 24.22
CA ALA A 330 12.33 16.56 23.60
C ALA A 330 13.81 16.67 23.18
N ALA A 331 14.21 17.80 22.57
CA ALA A 331 15.61 18.04 22.20
C ALA A 331 16.54 18.03 23.42
N ASP A 332 16.12 18.59 24.55
CA ASP A 332 16.89 18.53 25.79
C ASP A 332 17.01 17.11 26.35
N LEU A 333 15.95 16.30 26.25
CA LEU A 333 15.94 14.92 26.72
C LEU A 333 16.87 14.04 25.88
N VAL A 334 16.86 14.21 24.55
CA VAL A 334 17.76 13.51 23.63
C VAL A 334 19.20 14.00 23.78
N GLY A 335 19.38 15.29 24.04
CA GLY A 335 20.65 15.99 24.09
C GLY A 335 20.97 16.69 22.77
N LEU A 336 21.38 17.95 22.84
CA LEU A 336 21.56 18.81 21.66
C LEU A 336 22.69 18.34 20.75
N GLY A 337 23.75 17.73 21.30
CA GLY A 337 24.83 17.17 20.49
C GLY A 337 24.38 16.00 19.61
N ALA A 338 23.59 15.07 20.17
CA ALA A 338 23.04 13.94 19.42
C ALA A 338 22.04 14.41 18.36
N ALA A 339 21.11 15.30 18.75
CA ALA A 339 20.13 15.87 17.82
C ALA A 339 20.80 16.68 16.69
N GLY A 340 21.89 17.41 16.98
CA GLY A 340 22.67 18.13 15.97
C GLY A 340 23.36 17.21 14.97
N ALA A 341 23.93 16.09 15.43
CA ALA A 341 24.54 15.08 14.56
C ALA A 341 23.49 14.44 13.63
N SER A 342 22.30 14.09 14.15
CA SER A 342 21.19 13.62 13.33
C SER A 342 20.76 14.67 12.29
N GLY A 343 20.65 15.94 12.69
CA GLY A 343 20.31 17.03 11.78
C GLY A 343 21.28 17.20 10.61
N MET A 344 22.57 16.98 10.83
CA MET A 344 23.57 17.00 9.74
C MET A 344 23.36 15.87 8.74
N GLN A 345 22.94 14.68 9.19
CA GLN A 345 22.64 13.55 8.29
C GLN A 345 21.40 13.84 7.44
N PHE A 346 20.36 14.45 8.01
CA PHE A 346 19.19 14.90 7.27
C PHE A 346 19.53 15.99 6.26
N LEU A 347 20.35 16.97 6.65
CA LEU A 347 20.81 18.03 5.74
C LEU A 347 21.59 17.48 4.54
N GLN A 348 22.39 16.43 4.73
CA GLN A 348 23.09 15.76 3.64
C GLN A 348 22.16 14.95 2.73
N SER A 349 21.13 14.33 3.31
CA SER A 349 20.22 13.43 2.58
C SER A 349 19.10 14.17 1.85
N TYR A 350 18.64 15.30 2.40
CA TYR A 350 17.50 16.09 1.91
C TYR A 350 17.81 17.61 1.91
N PRO A 351 18.91 18.05 1.26
CA PRO A 351 19.38 19.44 1.31
C PRO A 351 18.35 20.46 0.80
N GLU A 352 17.42 20.04 -0.07
CA GLU A 352 16.41 20.88 -0.71
C GLU A 352 15.28 21.33 0.22
N ARG A 353 15.09 20.65 1.36
CA ARG A 353 13.91 20.85 2.22
C ARG A 353 14.20 20.85 3.72
N VAL A 354 15.47 20.74 4.11
CA VAL A 354 15.90 20.83 5.50
C VAL A 354 16.21 22.27 5.87
N TYR A 355 15.50 22.81 6.85
CA TYR A 355 15.79 24.11 7.43
C TYR A 355 16.96 24.01 8.43
N LYS A 356 17.99 24.83 8.22
CA LYS A 356 19.18 24.86 9.06
C LYS A 356 19.12 26.04 10.04
N SER A 357 18.72 25.78 11.28
CA SER A 357 18.84 26.74 12.38
C SER A 357 20.24 26.75 13.00
N MET A 358 20.71 27.92 13.43
CA MET A 358 21.98 28.07 14.16
C MET A 358 21.80 27.96 15.68
N LEU A 359 20.56 27.93 16.17
CA LEU A 359 20.22 27.97 17.59
C LEU A 359 20.92 26.88 18.41
N MET A 360 20.83 25.61 17.97
CA MET A 360 21.47 24.51 18.69
C MET A 360 22.99 24.63 18.71
N SER A 361 23.62 25.02 17.59
CA SER A 361 25.07 25.20 17.53
C SER A 361 25.55 26.24 18.54
N VAL A 362 24.85 27.38 18.61
CA VAL A 362 25.16 28.47 19.53
C VAL A 362 24.96 28.08 20.99
N MET A 363 23.99 27.21 21.29
CA MET A 363 23.76 26.68 22.63
C MET A 363 24.82 25.66 23.06
N ILE A 364 25.22 24.77 22.15
CA ILE A 364 26.27 23.76 22.40
C ILE A 364 27.62 24.44 22.66
N GLU A 365 27.96 25.51 21.92
CA GLU A 365 29.17 26.32 22.16
C GLU A 365 29.26 26.83 23.60
N ASP A 366 28.12 27.09 24.24
CA ASP A 366 28.01 27.57 25.62
C ASP A 366 27.70 26.44 26.63
N LYS A 367 28.00 25.19 26.25
CA LYS A 367 27.84 23.98 27.09
C LYS A 367 26.41 23.74 27.57
N ARG A 368 25.41 24.17 26.81
CA ARG A 368 24.00 23.81 27.03
C ARG A 368 23.70 22.56 26.22
N GLU A 369 23.88 21.40 26.82
CA GLU A 369 23.81 20.12 26.12
C GLU A 369 22.47 19.40 26.30
N GLY A 370 21.62 19.84 27.23
CA GLY A 370 20.29 19.29 27.48
C GLY A 370 20.05 18.94 28.95
N GLU A 371 19.16 17.97 29.19
CA GLU A 371 18.78 17.52 30.53
C GLU A 371 19.96 16.89 31.28
N ALA A 372 20.80 16.12 30.59
CA ALA A 372 21.95 15.44 31.19
C ALA A 372 23.01 16.41 31.75
N SER A 373 23.16 17.60 31.16
CA SER A 373 24.08 18.64 31.63
C SER A 373 23.43 19.61 32.63
N GLY A 374 22.17 19.40 32.99
CA GLY A 374 21.40 20.28 33.88
C GLY A 374 20.89 21.56 33.21
N LYS A 375 21.24 21.82 31.95
CA LYS A 375 20.92 23.07 31.23
C LYS A 375 20.87 22.83 29.71
N GLY A 376 19.73 23.14 29.11
CA GLY A 376 19.43 23.03 27.67
C GLY A 376 18.55 24.20 27.22
N PHE A 377 17.41 23.99 26.56
CA PHE A 377 16.33 24.99 26.43
C PHE A 377 15.67 25.32 27.77
N TYR A 378 15.67 24.35 28.69
CA TYR A 378 15.24 24.54 30.07
C TYR A 378 16.42 24.45 31.04
N LYS A 379 16.18 24.85 32.29
CA LYS A 379 17.03 24.50 33.44
C LYS A 379 16.44 23.30 34.16
N TYR A 380 17.32 22.42 34.64
CA TYR A 380 16.94 21.20 35.33
C TYR A 380 17.48 21.22 36.77
N ASP A 381 16.61 20.92 37.72
CA ASP A 381 17.03 20.72 39.12
C ASP A 381 17.65 19.32 39.32
N GLU A 382 18.10 19.02 40.55
CA GLU A 382 18.67 17.70 40.88
C GLU A 382 17.68 16.53 40.66
N LYS A 383 16.37 16.83 40.64
CA LYS A 383 15.29 15.87 40.37
C LYS A 383 14.90 15.83 38.88
N ARG A 384 15.61 16.57 38.03
CA ARG A 384 15.35 16.71 36.58
C ARG A 384 14.01 17.36 36.23
N ASN A 385 13.46 18.17 37.13
CA ASN A 385 12.30 19.00 36.81
C ASN A 385 12.73 20.16 35.91
N ALA A 386 11.98 20.37 34.83
CA ALA A 386 12.23 21.44 33.87
C ALA A 386 11.66 22.77 34.36
N SER A 387 12.44 23.85 34.22
CA SER A 387 11.98 25.22 34.44
C SER A 387 12.41 26.13 33.27
N PRO A 388 11.55 27.04 32.80
CA PRO A 388 11.93 28.00 31.77
C PRO A 388 13.17 28.80 32.16
N ASP A 389 14.06 29.05 31.21
CA ASP A 389 15.26 29.83 31.39
C ASP A 389 15.17 31.15 30.61
N PRO A 390 15.04 32.31 31.30
CA PRO A 390 15.00 33.62 30.65
C PRO A 390 16.21 33.92 29.77
N GLU A 391 17.33 33.20 29.94
CA GLU A 391 18.51 33.39 29.09
C GLU A 391 18.36 32.85 27.66
N ILE A 392 17.36 32.00 27.37
CA ILE A 392 17.18 31.41 26.03
C ILE A 392 17.02 32.46 24.95
N ILE A 393 16.36 33.58 25.27
CA ILE A 393 16.18 34.68 24.31
C ILE A 393 17.51 35.21 23.75
N LYS A 394 18.58 35.20 24.55
CA LYS A 394 19.92 35.64 24.12
C LYS A 394 20.48 34.74 23.00
N TYR A 395 20.24 33.42 23.09
CA TYR A 395 20.69 32.46 22.09
C TYR A 395 19.81 32.51 20.83
N VAL A 396 18.50 32.74 21.00
CA VAL A 396 17.57 32.96 19.90
C VAL A 396 17.96 34.21 19.10
N GLU A 397 18.24 35.33 19.77
CA GLU A 397 18.71 36.55 19.12
C GLU A 397 20.05 36.36 18.41
N LYS A 398 20.99 35.62 19.03
CA LYS A 398 22.27 35.27 18.39
C LYS A 398 22.06 34.39 17.15
N SER A 399 21.15 33.40 17.19
CA SER A 399 20.77 32.58 16.02
C SER A 399 20.20 33.44 14.88
N ARG A 400 19.24 34.31 15.19
CA ARG A 400 18.61 35.23 14.22
C ARG A 400 19.61 36.15 13.54
N ASN A 401 20.52 36.73 14.32
CA ASN A 401 21.59 37.59 13.81
C ASN A 401 22.55 36.82 12.88
N MET A 402 22.91 35.57 13.22
CA MET A 402 23.76 34.74 12.37
C MET A 402 23.05 34.28 11.09
N ALA A 403 21.74 34.04 11.16
CA ALA A 403 20.92 33.59 10.04
C ALA A 403 20.41 34.75 9.15
N ASN A 404 20.62 36.01 9.55
CA ASN A 404 20.02 37.20 8.92
C ASN A 404 18.48 37.12 8.80
N VAL A 405 17.82 36.55 9.82
CA VAL A 405 16.35 36.39 9.86
C VAL A 405 15.75 37.50 10.71
N THR A 406 14.73 38.17 10.17
CA THR A 406 13.96 39.20 10.90
C THR A 406 12.69 38.57 11.49
N PRO A 407 12.40 38.76 12.79
CA PRO A 407 11.17 38.27 13.39
C PRO A 407 9.93 38.85 12.70
N ASN A 408 8.92 38.01 12.46
CA ASN A 408 7.62 38.45 11.99
C ASN A 408 6.70 38.75 13.18
N PRO A 409 6.25 40.01 13.37
CA PRO A 409 5.33 40.37 14.45
C PRO A 409 4.01 39.58 14.42
N GLN A 410 3.48 39.26 13.23
CA GLN A 410 2.22 38.52 13.11
C GLN A 410 2.34 37.10 13.66
N LEU A 411 3.51 36.48 13.54
CA LEU A 411 3.77 35.14 14.07
C LEU A 411 3.81 35.09 15.60
N MET A 412 4.03 36.21 16.29
CA MET A 412 4.05 36.24 17.76
C MET A 412 2.64 36.10 18.37
N GLU A 413 1.61 36.52 17.60
CA GLU A 413 0.23 36.61 18.06
C GLU A 413 -0.65 35.43 17.64
N ILE A 414 -0.13 34.45 16.89
CA ILE A 414 -0.93 33.32 16.42
C ILE A 414 -1.42 32.42 17.57
N PRO A 415 -2.63 31.84 17.46
CA PRO A 415 -3.21 30.93 18.46
C PRO A 415 -2.46 29.59 18.53
N ASP A 416 -2.61 28.87 19.65
CA ASP A 416 -1.96 27.56 19.87
C ASP A 416 -2.31 26.53 18.78
N GLU A 417 -3.52 26.59 18.24
CA GLU A 417 -4.03 25.70 17.18
C GLU A 417 -3.21 25.86 15.90
N ASP A 418 -3.00 27.10 15.44
CA ASP A 418 -2.18 27.40 14.27
C ASP A 418 -0.72 26.98 14.48
N ILE A 419 -0.17 27.14 15.69
CA ILE A 419 1.19 26.67 16.02
C ILE A 419 1.28 25.16 15.79
N VAL A 420 0.29 24.40 16.27
CA VAL A 420 0.27 22.94 16.13
C VAL A 420 0.12 22.53 14.67
N GLU A 421 -0.74 23.18 13.91
CA GLU A 421 -0.89 22.92 12.47
C GLU A 421 0.39 23.19 11.70
N MET A 422 1.07 24.32 11.98
CA MET A 422 2.36 24.66 11.38
C MET A 422 3.46 23.64 11.72
N LEU A 423 3.34 22.92 12.83
CA LEU A 423 4.28 21.85 13.21
C LEU A 423 3.89 20.48 12.63
N LEU A 424 2.61 20.17 12.51
CA LEU A 424 2.11 18.85 12.10
C LEU A 424 1.90 18.70 10.59
N PHE A 425 1.51 19.75 9.86
CA PHE A 425 1.38 19.66 8.40
C PHE A 425 2.69 19.26 7.70
N PRO A 426 3.88 19.75 8.13
CA PRO A 426 5.15 19.23 7.62
C PRO A 426 5.36 17.74 7.90
N VAL A 427 4.88 17.23 9.04
CA VAL A 427 4.94 15.80 9.39
C VAL A 427 4.06 14.97 8.46
N ILE A 428 2.83 15.42 8.20
CA ILE A 428 1.91 14.77 7.27
C ILE A 428 2.50 14.77 5.85
N ASN A 429 3.04 15.90 5.40
CA ASN A 429 3.72 15.99 4.10
C ASN A 429 4.89 15.00 4.01
N GLU A 430 5.66 14.83 5.10
CA GLU A 430 6.75 13.85 5.12
C GLU A 430 6.24 12.40 5.14
N ALA A 431 5.12 12.13 5.82
CA ALA A 431 4.43 10.84 5.77
C ALA A 431 3.95 10.50 4.35
N CYS A 432 3.38 11.46 3.63
CA CYS A 432 3.01 11.30 2.22
C CYS A 432 4.23 10.94 1.35
N ARG A 433 5.38 11.60 1.56
CA ARG A 433 6.61 11.26 0.83
C ARG A 433 7.13 9.87 1.18
N ILE A 434 7.03 9.45 2.44
CA ILE A 434 7.41 8.09 2.86
C ILE A 434 6.56 7.03 2.16
N LEU A 435 5.27 7.31 1.92
CA LEU A 435 4.39 6.42 1.15
C LEU A 435 4.71 6.46 -0.36
N ASP A 436 4.88 7.66 -0.92
CA ASP A 436 5.19 7.87 -2.34
C ASP A 436 6.54 7.22 -2.74
N GLU A 437 7.55 7.31 -1.87
CA GLU A 437 8.85 6.64 -2.06
C GLU A 437 8.79 5.12 -1.77
N GLY A 438 7.63 4.59 -1.37
CA GLY A 438 7.40 3.19 -1.05
C GLY A 438 8.17 2.70 0.18
N ILE A 439 8.56 3.60 1.09
CA ILE A 439 9.28 3.25 2.32
C ILE A 439 8.37 2.52 3.31
N ALA A 440 7.11 2.93 3.40
CA ALA A 440 6.06 2.20 4.09
C ALA A 440 4.99 1.76 3.08
N VAL A 441 4.37 0.60 3.35
CA VAL A 441 3.39 0.00 2.42
C VAL A 441 2.00 0.58 2.62
N ARG A 442 1.63 0.92 3.86
CA ARG A 442 0.28 1.39 4.21
C ARG A 442 0.34 2.64 5.07
N ALA A 443 -0.59 3.56 4.85
CA ALA A 443 -0.76 4.74 5.70
C ALA A 443 -1.00 4.36 7.17
N THR A 444 -1.78 3.30 7.42
CA THR A 444 -2.05 2.81 8.79
C THR A 444 -0.78 2.40 9.54
N ASP A 445 0.25 1.94 8.84
CA ASP A 445 1.53 1.59 9.47
C ASP A 445 2.25 2.85 9.96
N LEU A 446 2.15 3.97 9.24
CA LEU A 446 2.68 5.26 9.68
C LEU A 446 1.89 5.85 10.84
N ASP A 447 0.56 5.68 10.86
CA ASP A 447 -0.28 6.10 11.99
C ASP A 447 0.13 5.38 13.28
N ILE A 448 0.27 4.05 13.23
CA ILE A 448 0.74 3.24 14.37
C ILE A 448 2.16 3.64 14.75
N ALA A 449 3.06 3.84 13.78
CA ALA A 449 4.43 4.25 14.03
C ALA A 449 4.51 5.61 14.74
N THR A 450 3.65 6.54 14.37
CA THR A 450 3.58 7.89 14.96
C THR A 450 2.95 7.85 16.35
N ALA A 451 1.88 7.07 16.54
CA ALA A 451 1.26 6.85 17.84
C ALA A 451 2.23 6.24 18.86
N MET A 452 2.92 5.15 18.47
CA MET A 452 3.79 4.40 19.37
C MET A 452 5.21 4.98 19.47
N GLY A 453 5.69 5.63 18.42
CA GLY A 453 7.05 6.18 18.34
C GLY A 453 7.14 7.64 18.78
N MET A 454 6.31 8.52 18.20
CA MET A 454 6.29 9.95 18.54
C MET A 454 5.38 10.26 19.74
N GLY A 455 4.52 9.32 20.13
CA GLY A 455 3.51 9.55 21.18
C GLY A 455 2.34 10.40 20.69
N PHE A 456 2.02 10.36 19.39
CA PHE A 456 0.88 11.09 18.86
C PHE A 456 -0.42 10.64 19.56
N PRO A 457 -1.31 11.57 19.96
CA PRO A 457 -2.52 11.25 20.73
C PRO A 457 -3.46 10.33 19.93
N ALA A 458 -3.45 9.04 20.26
CA ALA A 458 -4.13 8.00 19.48
C ALA A 458 -5.66 8.24 19.30
N TYR A 459 -6.30 8.90 20.27
CA TYR A 459 -7.72 9.28 20.19
C TYR A 459 -8.03 10.26 19.05
N ARG A 460 -7.02 10.89 18.44
CA ARG A 460 -7.20 11.80 17.31
C ARG A 460 -7.20 11.10 15.94
N PHE A 461 -6.78 9.84 15.85
CA PHE A 461 -6.95 9.04 14.61
C PHE A 461 -8.40 8.58 14.44
N VAL A 462 -9.16 8.49 15.52
CA VAL A 462 -10.55 8.03 15.52
C VAL A 462 -11.47 9.24 15.40
N SER A 463 -11.72 9.70 14.18
CA SER A 463 -12.94 10.48 13.92
C SER A 463 -14.07 9.47 13.69
N GLY A 464 -14.84 9.20 14.74
CA GLY A 464 -15.95 8.27 14.69
C GLY A 464 -17.02 8.69 15.67
N THR A 465 -18.14 9.16 15.14
CA THR A 465 -19.45 9.06 15.80
C THR A 465 -19.60 7.66 16.37
N SER A 466 -19.83 7.57 17.68
CA SER A 466 -20.27 6.36 18.34
C SER A 466 -21.51 5.80 17.62
N LEU A 467 -21.39 4.62 17.02
CA LEU A 467 -22.54 3.77 16.76
C LEU A 467 -22.99 3.20 18.13
N ALA A 468 -24.09 3.76 18.64
CA ALA A 468 -24.82 3.21 19.76
C ALA A 468 -25.64 1.98 19.35
#